data_AF-A0A429MIH8-F1
#
_entry.id   AF-A0A429MIH8-F1
#
_cell.length_a   1.000
_cell.length_b   1.000
_cell.length_c   1.000
_cell.angle_alpha   90.00
_cell.angle_beta   90.00
_cell.angle_gamma   90.00
#
_symmetry.space_group_name_H-M   'P 1'
#
loop_
_entity.id
_entity.type
_entity.pdbx_description
1 polymer ?
#
loop_
_entity_poly.entity_id
_entity_poly.type
_entity_poly.pdbx_seq_one_letter_code
_entity_poly.pdbx_strand_id
1 'polypeptide(L)'
;QGDWVAERKQADWDFVAKSVSTLLIEKTKDIRLLTWVIEAWTHLNGFEGMVKGITLTHTMLNQYWQDIHPIIEDDDLDQRIGLLQGLINQLPMLLKKVPLTNTAPYYNLLDYDNFLYHENIRRKQTEEYESQSGPSELEQFDQAIFNTSKTFQYSNYQEFNSVLTEWNVLKQTLDHLMGLDSPSFAAIDSAFETIHSTLRKIYKAEAFGTGLAPSQEQA
;
A
#
# COMPACT_ATOMS: atom_id res chain seq x y z
N GLN A 1 26.45 19.05 26.81
CA GLN A 1 24.99 18.87 26.74
C GLN A 1 24.77 17.57 26.00
N GLY A 2 24.07 16.60 26.59
CA GLY A 2 23.98 15.24 26.05
C GLY A 2 23.11 15.17 24.81
N ASP A 3 23.66 14.60 23.74
CA ASP A 3 22.92 14.22 22.53
C ASP A 3 21.92 13.13 22.88
N TRP A 4 20.65 13.52 23.02
CA TRP A 4 19.55 12.56 23.09
C TRP A 4 19.27 12.04 21.69
N VAL A 5 20.06 11.07 21.23
CA VAL A 5 19.70 10.24 20.07
C VAL A 5 18.65 9.24 20.56
N ALA A 6 17.39 9.66 20.57
CA ALA A 6 16.29 8.72 20.77
C ALA A 6 16.28 7.75 19.57
N GLU A 7 16.59 6.47 19.80
CA GLU A 7 16.34 5.43 18.81
C GLU A 7 14.89 5.55 18.35
N ARG A 8 14.67 5.63 17.03
CA ARG A 8 13.31 5.61 16.48
C ARG A 8 12.66 4.30 16.90
N LYS A 9 11.74 4.35 17.86
CA LYS A 9 10.84 3.23 18.16
C LYS A 9 10.05 2.90 16.90
N GLN A 10 10.41 1.80 16.25
CA GLN A 10 9.55 1.19 15.23
C GLN A 10 8.30 0.64 15.93
N ALA A 11 7.15 0.76 15.26
CA ALA A 11 5.92 0.19 15.77
C ALA A 11 6.01 -1.34 15.79
N ASP A 12 5.46 -1.95 16.83
CA ASP A 12 5.25 -3.40 16.90
C ASP A 12 3.96 -3.74 16.15
N TRP A 13 4.09 -4.02 14.85
CA TRP A 13 2.95 -4.26 13.97
C TRP A 13 2.19 -5.54 14.32
N ASP A 14 2.89 -6.57 14.81
CA ASP A 14 2.26 -7.81 15.28
C ASP A 14 1.36 -7.54 16.49
N PHE A 15 1.84 -6.75 17.45
CA PHE A 15 1.04 -6.32 18.60
C PHE A 15 -0.19 -5.52 18.16
N VAL A 16 -0.04 -4.57 17.22
CA VAL A 16 -1.17 -3.78 16.71
C VAL A 16 -2.19 -4.68 16.01
N ALA A 17 -1.75 -5.52 15.08
CA ALA A 17 -2.64 -6.42 14.33
C ALA A 17 -3.44 -7.33 15.26
N LYS A 18 -2.78 -7.95 16.25
CA LYS A 18 -3.43 -8.83 17.22
C LYS A 18 -4.41 -8.09 18.13
N SER A 19 -3.99 -6.94 18.66
CA SER A 19 -4.81 -6.15 19.59
C SER A 19 -6.06 -5.61 18.92
N VAL A 20 -5.91 -5.06 17.72
CA VAL A 20 -7.03 -4.52 16.95
C VAL A 20 -7.99 -5.63 16.52
N SER A 21 -7.47 -6.77 16.05
CA SER A 21 -8.31 -7.92 15.69
C SER A 21 -9.12 -8.42 16.89
N THR A 22 -8.51 -8.50 18.07
CA THR A 22 -9.21 -8.90 19.31
C THR A 22 -10.33 -7.92 19.65
N LEU A 23 -10.07 -6.61 19.58
CA LEU A 23 -11.09 -5.59 19.81
C LEU A 23 -12.25 -5.69 18.81
N LEU A 24 -11.93 -5.85 17.52
CA LEU A 24 -12.92 -5.95 16.45
C LEU A 24 -13.78 -7.22 16.54
N ILE A 25 -13.22 -8.32 17.01
CA ILE A 25 -13.94 -9.59 17.16
C ILE A 25 -14.80 -9.58 18.43
N GLU A 26 -14.21 -9.21 19.57
CA GLU A 26 -14.80 -9.50 20.87
C GLU A 26 -15.51 -8.31 21.53
N LYS A 27 -15.19 -7.07 21.13
CA LYS A 27 -15.55 -5.88 21.91
C LYS A 27 -16.34 -4.84 21.14
N THR A 28 -15.94 -4.51 19.92
CA THR A 28 -16.49 -3.35 19.20
C THR A 28 -16.46 -3.52 17.69
N LYS A 29 -17.30 -2.76 16.99
CA LYS A 29 -17.15 -2.47 15.57
C LYS A 29 -16.87 -0.97 15.49
N ASP A 30 -15.67 -0.58 15.10
CA ASP A 30 -15.23 0.81 15.19
C ASP A 30 -14.37 1.19 13.97
N ILE A 31 -14.76 2.24 13.26
CA ILE A 31 -14.08 2.72 12.05
C ILE A 31 -12.64 3.13 12.37
N ARG A 32 -12.37 3.65 13.57
CA ARG A 32 -11.02 4.12 13.95
C ARG A 32 -10.01 2.99 13.94
N LEU A 33 -10.45 1.77 14.26
CA LEU A 33 -9.61 0.58 14.29
C LEU A 33 -9.23 0.08 12.88
N LEU A 34 -10.05 0.40 11.86
CA LEU A 34 -9.82 -0.03 10.48
C LEU A 34 -8.52 0.55 9.89
N THR A 35 -8.21 1.81 10.23
CA THR A 35 -6.94 2.45 9.85
C THR A 35 -5.75 1.68 10.38
N TRP A 36 -5.75 1.34 11.67
CA TRP A 36 -4.62 0.65 12.31
C TRP A 36 -4.44 -0.78 11.82
N VAL A 37 -5.54 -1.50 11.57
CA VAL A 37 -5.43 -2.88 11.09
C VAL A 37 -4.96 -2.96 9.64
N ILE A 38 -5.41 -2.05 8.77
CA ILE A 38 -4.89 -1.94 7.39
C ILE A 38 -3.38 -1.66 7.41
N GLU A 39 -2.96 -0.67 8.21
CA GLU A 39 -1.55 -0.29 8.29
C GLU A 39 -0.70 -1.46 8.81
N ALA A 40 -1.11 -2.09 9.90
CA ALA A 40 -0.38 -3.21 10.48
C ALA A 40 -0.30 -4.41 9.53
N TRP A 41 -1.41 -4.83 8.92
CA TRP A 41 -1.40 -5.93 7.97
C TRP A 41 -0.60 -5.61 6.71
N THR A 42 -0.65 -4.38 6.21
CA THR A 42 0.19 -3.96 5.08
C THR A 42 1.68 -4.06 5.42
N HIS A 43 2.06 -3.66 6.64
CA HIS A 43 3.44 -3.76 7.09
C HIS A 43 3.91 -5.22 7.25
N LEU A 44 3.03 -6.11 7.72
CA LEU A 44 3.37 -7.51 7.97
C LEU A 44 3.30 -8.37 6.70
N ASN A 45 2.39 -8.06 5.78
CA ASN A 45 2.01 -8.93 4.67
C ASN A 45 1.97 -8.22 3.30
N GLY A 46 2.50 -7.00 3.19
CA GLY A 46 2.59 -6.27 1.94
C GLY A 46 1.22 -5.99 1.30
N PHE A 47 1.12 -6.18 -0.01
CA PHE A 47 -0.11 -5.93 -0.75
C PHE A 47 -1.23 -6.88 -0.33
N GLU A 48 -0.95 -8.16 -0.07
CA GLU A 48 -1.93 -9.11 0.49
C GLU A 48 -2.55 -8.60 1.80
N GLY A 49 -1.74 -8.02 2.68
CA GLY A 49 -2.20 -7.41 3.92
C GLY A 49 -3.15 -6.24 3.70
N MET A 50 -2.83 -5.38 2.73
CA MET A 50 -3.70 -4.27 2.35
C MET A 50 -5.02 -4.76 1.75
N VAL A 51 -4.99 -5.77 0.87
CA VAL A 51 -6.20 -6.41 0.32
C VAL A 51 -7.13 -6.81 1.46
N LYS A 52 -6.64 -7.61 2.41
CA LYS A 52 -7.44 -8.06 3.57
C LYS A 52 -8.01 -6.91 4.38
N GLY A 53 -7.23 -5.85 4.59
CA GLY A 53 -7.67 -4.70 5.37
C GLY A 53 -8.74 -3.86 4.66
N ILE A 54 -8.61 -3.64 3.34
CA ILE A 54 -9.64 -2.96 2.54
C ILE A 54 -10.90 -3.84 2.47
N THR A 55 -10.75 -5.14 2.29
CA THR A 55 -11.87 -6.09 2.33
C THR A 55 -12.63 -6.01 3.64
N LEU A 56 -11.92 -6.11 4.77
CA LEU A 56 -12.52 -5.97 6.10
C LEU A 56 -13.26 -4.65 6.24
N THR A 57 -12.70 -3.55 5.73
CA THR A 57 -13.30 -2.22 5.81
C THR A 57 -14.65 -2.20 5.11
N HIS A 58 -14.72 -2.55 3.84
CA HIS A 58 -16.00 -2.48 3.13
C HIS A 58 -17.00 -3.55 3.63
N THR A 59 -16.54 -4.73 4.07
CA THR A 59 -17.44 -5.74 4.67
C THR A 59 -18.02 -5.25 5.99
N MET A 60 -17.20 -4.66 6.87
CA MET A 60 -17.68 -4.12 8.14
C MET A 60 -18.63 -2.95 7.95
N LEU A 61 -18.32 -2.03 7.03
CA LEU A 61 -19.19 -0.90 6.74
C LEU A 61 -20.53 -1.38 6.21
N ASN A 62 -20.57 -2.29 5.22
CA ASN A 62 -21.83 -2.83 4.70
C ASN A 62 -22.65 -3.55 5.78
N GLN A 63 -22.01 -4.35 6.63
CA GLN A 63 -22.73 -5.18 7.61
C GLN A 63 -23.19 -4.40 8.84
N TYR A 64 -22.41 -3.43 9.30
CA TYR A 64 -22.60 -2.78 10.59
C TYR A 64 -22.85 -1.27 10.49
N TRP A 65 -23.12 -0.71 9.30
CA TRP A 65 -23.24 0.74 9.13
C TRP A 65 -24.11 1.43 10.19
N GLN A 66 -25.26 0.87 10.55
CA GLN A 66 -26.14 1.52 11.53
C GLN A 66 -25.53 1.57 12.94
N ASP A 67 -24.81 0.52 13.34
CA ASP A 67 -24.35 0.34 14.73
C ASP A 67 -22.83 0.53 14.91
N ILE A 68 -22.07 0.73 13.84
CA ILE A 68 -20.61 0.87 13.90
C ILE A 68 -20.23 2.19 14.58
N HIS A 69 -19.21 2.15 15.44
CA HIS A 69 -18.70 3.35 16.08
C HIS A 69 -17.84 4.19 15.11
N PRO A 70 -17.91 5.53 15.20
CA PRO A 70 -18.79 6.32 16.07
C PRO A 70 -20.27 6.21 15.67
N ILE A 71 -21.15 6.18 16.67
CA ILE A 71 -22.60 6.16 16.46
C ILE A 71 -23.01 7.48 15.81
N ILE A 72 -23.90 7.41 14.82
CA ILE A 72 -24.48 8.60 14.19
C ILE A 72 -25.47 9.21 15.20
N GLU A 73 -25.33 10.50 15.45
CA GLU A 73 -26.27 11.31 16.23
C GLU A 73 -26.88 12.35 15.27
N ASP A 74 -28.20 12.54 15.34
CA ASP A 74 -28.94 13.53 14.54
C ASP A 74 -28.68 13.48 13.01
N ASP A 75 -28.48 12.26 12.46
CA ASP A 75 -28.14 12.01 11.05
C ASP A 75 -26.81 12.67 10.58
N ASP A 76 -25.94 13.07 11.50
CA ASP A 76 -24.63 13.67 11.21
C ASP A 76 -23.56 12.61 10.88
N LEU A 77 -23.08 12.63 9.64
CA LEU A 77 -22.04 11.72 9.13
C LEU A 77 -20.61 12.27 9.24
N ASP A 78 -20.41 13.53 9.65
CA ASP A 78 -19.13 14.24 9.53
C ASP A 78 -17.99 13.49 10.21
N GLN A 79 -18.23 12.92 11.38
CA GLN A 79 -17.20 12.17 12.09
C GLN A 79 -16.78 10.90 11.34
N ARG A 80 -17.74 10.16 10.78
CA ARG A 80 -17.43 8.94 10.00
C ARG A 80 -16.73 9.29 8.70
N ILE A 81 -17.20 10.33 8.02
CA ILE A 81 -16.58 10.83 6.78
C ILE A 81 -15.14 11.25 7.05
N GLY A 82 -14.88 12.03 8.11
CA GLY A 82 -13.52 12.43 8.47
C GLY A 82 -12.59 11.26 8.75
N LEU A 83 -13.07 10.23 9.47
CA LEU A 83 -12.28 9.02 9.76
C LEU A 83 -11.99 8.22 8.50
N LEU A 84 -12.99 8.02 7.63
CA LEU A 84 -12.85 7.26 6.39
C LEU A 84 -11.99 8.02 5.35
N GLN A 85 -12.12 9.35 5.27
CA GLN A 85 -11.24 10.19 4.46
C GLN A 85 -9.78 10.08 4.94
N GLY A 86 -9.55 10.14 6.25
CA GLY A 86 -8.23 9.93 6.83
C GLY A 86 -7.68 8.54 6.49
N LEU A 87 -8.53 7.51 6.57
CA LEU A 87 -8.15 6.15 6.21
C LEU A 87 -7.73 6.05 4.74
N ILE A 88 -8.56 6.51 3.79
CA ILE A 88 -8.27 6.34 2.36
C ILE A 88 -7.08 7.19 1.89
N ASN A 89 -6.87 8.36 2.50
CA ASN A 89 -5.76 9.26 2.15
C ASN A 89 -4.38 8.67 2.49
N GLN A 90 -4.31 7.73 3.44
CA GLN A 90 -3.05 7.09 3.82
C GLN A 90 -2.65 5.95 2.88
N LEU A 91 -3.62 5.34 2.16
CA LEU A 91 -3.41 4.12 1.38
C LEU A 91 -2.30 4.27 0.32
N PRO A 92 -2.20 5.37 -0.45
CA PRO A 92 -1.12 5.52 -1.43
C PRO A 92 0.28 5.49 -0.80
N MET A 93 0.44 6.09 0.38
CA MET A 93 1.73 6.09 1.07
C MET A 93 2.08 4.71 1.62
N LEU A 94 1.09 3.98 2.15
CA LEU A 94 1.28 2.60 2.60
C LEU A 94 1.68 1.68 1.44
N LEU A 95 1.02 1.79 0.29
CA LEU A 95 1.38 1.05 -0.93
C LEU A 95 2.82 1.30 -1.35
N LYS A 96 3.28 2.55 -1.30
CA LYS A 96 4.65 2.89 -1.67
C LYS A 96 5.72 2.29 -0.76
N LYS A 97 5.35 1.92 0.47
CA LYS A 97 6.25 1.30 1.46
C LYS A 97 6.29 -0.22 1.39
N VAL A 98 5.43 -0.85 0.57
CA VAL A 98 5.45 -2.31 0.39
C VAL A 98 6.75 -2.73 -0.30
N PRO A 99 7.51 -3.70 0.25
CA PRO A 99 8.72 -4.20 -0.39
C PRO A 99 8.45 -4.79 -1.77
N LEU A 100 9.29 -4.41 -2.74
CA LEU A 100 9.32 -4.97 -4.10
C LEU A 100 10.37 -6.07 -4.27
N THR A 101 11.16 -6.31 -3.23
CA THR A 101 12.20 -7.32 -3.16
C THR A 101 11.98 -8.18 -1.91
N ASN A 102 12.35 -9.46 -1.98
CA ASN A 102 12.14 -10.42 -0.90
C ASN A 102 13.44 -10.80 -0.15
N THR A 103 14.53 -10.10 -0.44
CA THR A 103 15.82 -10.23 0.22
C THR A 103 16.38 -8.85 0.50
N ALA A 104 17.11 -8.69 1.61
CA ALA A 104 17.73 -7.42 1.94
C ALA A 104 18.70 -6.95 0.83
N PRO A 105 18.73 -5.64 0.51
CA PRO A 105 17.86 -4.59 1.03
C PRO A 105 16.42 -4.67 0.48
N TYR A 106 15.42 -4.55 1.37
CA TYR A 106 13.99 -4.64 1.06
C TYR A 106 13.47 -3.36 0.40
N TYR A 107 13.93 -3.05 -0.81
CA TYR A 107 13.54 -1.83 -1.52
C TYR A 107 12.04 -1.78 -1.79
N ASN A 108 11.49 -0.57 -1.72
CA ASN A 108 10.09 -0.26 -2.04
C ASN A 108 9.99 0.90 -3.05
N LEU A 109 8.78 1.32 -3.40
CA LEU A 109 8.59 2.42 -4.37
C LEU A 109 9.00 3.79 -3.82
N LEU A 110 8.94 4.01 -2.52
CA LEU A 110 9.42 5.26 -1.92
C LEU A 110 10.94 5.39 -2.09
N ASP A 111 11.69 4.30 -1.93
CA ASP A 111 13.12 4.27 -2.22
C ASP A 111 13.38 4.58 -3.70
N TYR A 112 12.65 3.92 -4.59
CA TYR A 112 12.76 4.15 -6.04
C TYR A 112 12.47 5.61 -6.44
N ASP A 113 11.41 6.22 -5.90
CA ASP A 113 11.08 7.62 -6.13
C ASP A 113 12.22 8.56 -5.66
N ASN A 114 12.81 8.27 -4.49
CA ASN A 114 13.94 9.04 -3.96
C ASN A 114 15.19 8.90 -4.83
N PHE A 115 15.50 7.69 -5.30
CA PHE A 115 16.64 7.44 -6.19
C PHE A 115 16.48 8.18 -7.53
N LEU A 116 15.28 8.18 -8.10
CA LEU A 116 14.98 8.97 -9.31
C LEU A 116 15.15 10.47 -9.07
N TYR A 117 14.74 10.97 -7.90
CA TYR A 117 14.91 12.37 -7.54
C TYR A 117 16.40 12.75 -7.42
N HIS A 118 17.20 11.96 -6.72
CA HIS A 118 18.65 12.17 -6.59
C HIS A 118 19.35 12.16 -7.96
N GLU A 119 19.01 11.19 -8.81
CA GLU A 119 19.58 11.07 -10.15
C GLU A 119 19.26 12.30 -11.02
N ASN A 120 18.02 12.80 -10.95
CA ASN A 120 17.60 13.99 -11.69
C ASN A 120 18.31 15.26 -11.21
N ILE A 121 18.59 15.40 -9.90
CA ILE A 121 19.38 16.52 -9.37
C ILE A 121 20.80 16.46 -9.90
N ARG A 122 21.44 15.28 -9.82
CA ARG A 122 22.82 15.08 -10.31
C ARG A 122 22.97 15.48 -11.77
N ARG A 123 22.02 15.10 -12.63
CA ARG A 123 21.99 15.45 -14.06
C ARG A 123 21.82 16.94 -14.36
N LYS A 124 21.32 17.74 -13.41
CA LYS A 124 21.16 19.19 -13.55
C LYS A 124 22.38 19.98 -13.08
N GLN A 125 23.25 19.38 -12.27
CA GLN A 125 24.41 20.03 -11.64
C GLN A 125 25.74 19.76 -12.39
N THR A 126 25.68 19.57 -13.71
CA THR A 126 26.71 19.04 -14.61
C THR A 126 28.00 19.87 -14.78
N GLU A 127 28.56 20.46 -13.73
CA GLU A 127 29.91 21.08 -13.80
C GLU A 127 30.93 20.63 -12.74
N GLU A 128 30.57 19.93 -11.64
CA GLU A 128 31.59 19.68 -10.58
C GLU A 128 31.61 18.31 -9.88
N TYR A 129 30.93 17.27 -10.36
CA TYR A 129 31.01 15.96 -9.70
C TYR A 129 31.74 14.91 -10.55
N GLU A 130 33.01 14.72 -10.20
CA GLU A 130 33.81 13.54 -10.53
C GLU A 130 33.03 12.26 -10.26
N SER A 131 33.20 11.30 -11.17
CA SER A 131 32.62 9.96 -11.15
C SER A 131 32.79 9.28 -9.78
N GLN A 132 31.69 9.13 -9.03
CA GLN A 132 31.66 8.13 -7.97
C GLN A 132 31.94 6.76 -8.59
N SER A 133 33.04 6.15 -8.17
CA SER A 133 33.44 4.81 -8.64
C SER A 133 32.57 3.76 -7.94
N GLY A 134 31.35 3.56 -8.43
CA GLY A 134 30.41 2.56 -7.93
C GLY A 134 29.06 2.61 -8.65
N PRO A 135 28.26 1.52 -8.59
CA PRO A 135 26.91 1.53 -9.13
C PRO A 135 26.03 2.51 -8.35
N SER A 136 25.25 3.30 -9.07
CA SER A 136 24.24 4.21 -8.52
C SER A 136 23.16 3.46 -7.73
N GLU A 137 22.45 4.17 -6.87
CA GLU A 137 21.33 3.62 -6.08
C GLU A 137 20.26 2.98 -6.99
N LEU A 138 20.02 3.58 -8.16
CA LEU A 138 19.08 3.08 -9.16
C LEU A 138 19.57 1.77 -9.80
N GLU A 139 20.86 1.66 -10.11
CA GLU A 139 21.46 0.42 -10.62
C GLU A 139 21.44 -0.70 -9.57
N GLN A 140 21.65 -0.37 -8.30
CA GLN A 140 21.54 -1.32 -7.19
C GLN A 140 20.09 -1.82 -7.02
N PHE A 141 19.12 -0.91 -7.12
CA PHE A 141 17.70 -1.25 -7.13
C PHE A 141 17.34 -2.19 -8.30
N ASP A 142 17.77 -1.85 -9.52
CA ASP A 142 17.51 -2.66 -10.71
C ASP A 142 18.11 -4.07 -10.60
N GLN A 143 19.33 -4.19 -10.06
CA GLN A 143 19.96 -5.48 -9.77
C GLN A 143 19.19 -6.28 -8.71
N ALA A 144 18.71 -5.64 -7.64
CA ALA A 144 17.92 -6.29 -6.61
C ALA A 144 16.58 -6.80 -7.16
N ILE A 145 15.89 -6.01 -7.99
CA ILE A 145 14.67 -6.45 -8.70
C ILE A 145 14.97 -7.59 -9.67
N PHE A 146 16.09 -7.53 -10.39
CA PHE A 146 16.50 -8.61 -11.31
C PHE A 146 16.74 -9.94 -10.58
N ASN A 147 17.39 -9.90 -9.41
CA ASN A 147 17.69 -11.07 -8.59
C ASN A 147 16.49 -11.57 -7.78
N THR A 148 15.46 -10.75 -7.60
CA THR A 148 14.21 -11.15 -6.95
C THR A 148 13.49 -12.20 -7.79
N SER A 149 13.00 -13.28 -7.18
CA SER A 149 12.38 -14.38 -7.91
C SER A 149 11.18 -13.94 -8.77
N LYS A 150 11.00 -14.53 -9.95
CA LYS A 150 9.86 -14.22 -10.83
C LYS A 150 8.51 -14.59 -10.24
N THR A 151 8.45 -15.64 -9.43
CA THR A 151 7.24 -16.01 -8.68
C THR A 151 6.84 -14.92 -7.69
N PHE A 152 7.80 -14.36 -6.95
CA PHE A 152 7.53 -13.25 -6.04
C PHE A 152 7.06 -12.00 -6.80
N GLN A 153 7.78 -11.58 -7.86
CA GLN A 153 7.39 -10.42 -8.67
C GLN A 153 5.97 -10.58 -9.25
N TYR A 154 5.63 -11.79 -9.71
CA TYR A 154 4.30 -12.10 -10.23
C TYR A 154 3.24 -12.04 -9.12
N SER A 155 3.43 -12.73 -7.99
CA SER A 155 2.48 -12.73 -6.86
C SER A 155 2.22 -11.32 -6.36
N ASN A 156 3.29 -10.56 -6.11
CA ASN A 156 3.22 -9.21 -5.61
C ASN A 156 2.50 -8.26 -6.58
N TYR A 157 2.65 -8.47 -7.90
CA TYR A 157 1.90 -7.72 -8.91
C TYR A 157 0.41 -8.12 -8.95
N GLN A 158 0.08 -9.41 -8.81
CA GLN A 158 -1.31 -9.87 -8.72
C GLN A 158 -2.01 -9.35 -7.48
N GLU A 159 -1.34 -9.37 -6.32
CA GLU A 159 -1.86 -8.81 -5.07
C GLU A 159 -2.13 -7.32 -5.19
N PHE A 160 -1.25 -6.56 -5.86
CA PHE A 160 -1.52 -5.15 -6.15
C PHE A 160 -2.75 -4.97 -7.05
N ASN A 161 -2.96 -5.82 -8.06
CA ASN A 161 -4.20 -5.78 -8.86
C ASN A 161 -5.43 -6.08 -8.00
N SER A 162 -5.33 -7.02 -7.05
CA SER A 162 -6.38 -7.26 -6.06
C SER A 162 -6.65 -6.04 -5.18
N VAL A 163 -5.63 -5.26 -4.80
CA VAL A 163 -5.85 -3.97 -4.11
C VAL A 163 -6.74 -3.04 -4.94
N LEU A 164 -6.49 -2.95 -6.26
CA LEU A 164 -7.32 -2.12 -7.15
C LEU A 164 -8.78 -2.63 -7.21
N THR A 165 -8.97 -3.96 -7.20
CA THR A 165 -10.31 -4.56 -7.13
C THR A 165 -11.03 -4.19 -5.84
N GLU A 166 -10.41 -4.44 -4.69
CA GLU A 166 -11.01 -4.15 -3.38
C GLU A 166 -11.23 -2.65 -3.16
N TRP A 167 -10.34 -1.80 -3.69
CA TRP A 167 -10.52 -0.35 -3.68
C TRP A 167 -11.80 0.08 -4.41
N ASN A 168 -12.09 -0.51 -5.57
CA ASN A 168 -13.34 -0.22 -6.27
C ASN A 168 -14.57 -0.66 -5.48
N VAL A 169 -14.51 -1.80 -4.78
CA VAL A 169 -15.59 -2.27 -3.91
C VAL A 169 -15.80 -1.32 -2.73
N LEU A 170 -14.70 -0.83 -2.13
CA LEU A 170 -14.77 0.17 -1.06
C LEU A 170 -15.40 1.48 -1.54
N LYS A 171 -15.00 2.02 -2.71
CA LYS A 171 -15.62 3.21 -3.29
C LYS A 171 -17.13 3.05 -3.46
N GLN A 172 -17.57 1.95 -4.07
CA GLN A 172 -19.00 1.66 -4.26
C GLN A 172 -19.75 1.55 -2.92
N THR A 173 -19.11 0.95 -1.91
CA THR A 173 -19.68 0.85 -0.56
C THR A 173 -19.86 2.23 0.06
N LEU A 174 -18.84 3.11 -0.04
CA LEU A 174 -18.91 4.46 0.50
C LEU A 174 -19.96 5.30 -0.22
N ASP A 175 -20.01 5.25 -1.55
CA ASP A 175 -21.04 5.94 -2.35
C ASP A 175 -22.45 5.48 -1.98
N HIS A 176 -22.65 4.17 -1.75
CA HIS A 176 -23.93 3.62 -1.35
C HIS A 176 -24.36 4.09 0.05
N LEU A 177 -23.42 4.13 1.00
CA LEU A 177 -23.72 4.43 2.41
C LEU A 177 -23.83 5.93 2.71
N MET A 178 -23.13 6.78 1.95
CA MET A 178 -23.03 8.22 2.21
C MET A 178 -23.76 9.07 1.16
N GLY A 179 -24.09 8.50 -0.01
CA GLY A 179 -24.76 9.25 -1.08
C GLY A 179 -23.98 10.50 -1.48
N LEU A 180 -24.60 11.67 -1.34
CA LEU A 180 -24.00 12.96 -1.72
C LEU A 180 -22.85 13.40 -0.80
N ASP A 181 -22.77 12.84 0.41
CA ASP A 181 -21.73 13.14 1.38
C ASP A 181 -20.47 12.27 1.20
N SER A 182 -20.47 11.39 0.18
CA SER A 182 -19.33 10.55 -0.15
C SER A 182 -18.11 11.39 -0.57
N PRO A 183 -16.91 11.07 -0.07
CA PRO A 183 -15.70 11.82 -0.40
C PRO A 183 -15.27 11.64 -1.86
N SER A 184 -14.50 12.60 -2.38
CA SER A 184 -13.88 12.43 -3.69
C SER A 184 -12.74 11.41 -3.65
N PHE A 185 -12.75 10.46 -4.59
CA PHE A 185 -11.71 9.44 -4.74
C PHE A 185 -10.62 9.78 -5.75
N ALA A 186 -10.78 10.87 -6.53
CA ALA A 186 -9.97 11.14 -7.71
C ALA A 186 -8.46 11.24 -7.43
N ALA A 187 -8.08 11.81 -6.29
CA ALA A 187 -6.67 11.91 -5.90
C ALA A 187 -6.05 10.53 -5.59
N ILE A 188 -6.83 9.65 -4.93
CA ILE A 188 -6.40 8.29 -4.60
C ILE A 188 -6.33 7.44 -5.88
N ASP A 189 -7.33 7.56 -6.76
CA ASP A 189 -7.35 6.88 -8.07
C ASP A 189 -6.12 7.24 -8.90
N SER A 190 -5.82 8.53 -9.03
CA SER A 190 -4.62 8.99 -9.76
C SER A 190 -3.31 8.47 -9.15
N ALA A 191 -3.22 8.41 -7.82
CA ALA A 191 -2.06 7.86 -7.14
C ALA A 191 -1.92 6.34 -7.38
N PHE A 192 -3.03 5.60 -7.34
CA PHE A 192 -3.06 4.15 -7.60
C PHE A 192 -2.70 3.85 -9.05
N GLU A 193 -3.20 4.62 -10.01
CA GLU A 193 -2.83 4.53 -11.43
C GLU A 193 -1.33 4.76 -11.65
N THR A 194 -0.77 5.77 -10.99
CA THR A 194 0.67 6.07 -11.06
C THR A 194 1.49 4.92 -10.50
N ILE A 195 1.12 4.41 -9.32
CA ILE A 195 1.76 3.24 -8.70
C ILE A 195 1.66 2.02 -9.62
N HIS A 196 0.48 1.76 -10.18
CA HIS A 196 0.24 0.64 -11.08
C HIS A 196 1.14 0.69 -12.31
N SER A 197 1.21 1.87 -12.97
CA SER A 197 2.05 2.10 -14.14
C SER A 197 3.53 1.89 -13.83
N THR A 198 3.99 2.35 -12.66
CA THR A 198 5.37 2.17 -12.21
C THR A 198 5.69 0.71 -11.91
N LEU A 199 4.84 0.00 -11.16
CA LEU A 199 5.01 -1.42 -10.88
C LEU A 199 5.02 -2.26 -12.16
N ARG A 200 4.14 -1.96 -13.11
CA ARG A 200 4.08 -2.60 -14.42
C ARG A 200 5.41 -2.50 -15.16
N LYS A 201 6.08 -1.34 -15.08
CA LYS A 201 7.41 -1.11 -15.69
C LYS A 201 8.51 -1.84 -14.94
N ILE A 202 8.58 -1.70 -13.61
CA ILE A 202 9.61 -2.31 -12.76
C ILE A 202 9.63 -3.84 -12.93
N TYR A 203 8.45 -4.47 -12.84
CA TYR A 203 8.33 -5.93 -12.99
C TYR A 203 8.28 -6.42 -14.43
N LYS A 204 8.25 -5.52 -15.41
CA LYS A 204 8.06 -5.85 -16.84
C LYS A 204 6.84 -6.75 -17.03
N ALA A 205 5.72 -6.39 -16.40
CA ALA A 205 4.57 -7.27 -16.21
C ALA A 205 3.88 -7.73 -17.52
N GLU A 206 4.18 -7.10 -18.66
CA GLU A 206 3.77 -7.58 -19.99
C GLU A 206 4.26 -9.01 -20.28
N ALA A 207 5.41 -9.39 -19.72
CA ALA A 207 5.96 -10.75 -19.85
C ALA A 207 5.22 -11.79 -18.99
N PHE A 208 4.41 -11.37 -18.01
CA PHE A 208 3.66 -12.30 -17.16
C PHE A 208 2.54 -13.02 -17.92
N GLY A 209 1.99 -12.38 -18.97
CA GLY A 209 0.94 -12.98 -19.81
C GLY A 209 1.48 -13.93 -20.90
N THR A 210 2.77 -13.88 -21.21
CA THR A 210 3.38 -14.65 -22.32
C THR A 210 4.15 -15.89 -21.87
N GLY A 211 4.41 -16.06 -20.56
CA GLY A 211 5.25 -17.13 -20.00
C GLY A 211 4.52 -18.29 -19.30
N LEU A 212 3.18 -18.30 -19.28
CA LEU A 212 2.37 -19.30 -18.56
C LEU A 212 1.44 -20.12 -19.48
N ALA A 213 1.76 -20.24 -20.77
CA ALA A 213 1.15 -21.28 -21.57
C ALA A 213 1.66 -22.64 -21.08
N PRO A 214 0.79 -23.56 -20.61
CA PRO A 214 1.25 -24.89 -20.25
C PRO A 214 1.86 -25.52 -21.49
N SER A 215 3.10 -25.98 -21.35
CA SER A 215 3.75 -26.83 -22.33
C SER A 215 2.84 -28.05 -22.51
N GLN A 216 2.07 -28.08 -23.61
CA GLN A 216 1.39 -29.28 -24.03
C GLN A 216 2.49 -30.27 -24.39
N GLU A 217 2.75 -31.16 -23.44
CA GLU A 217 3.61 -32.32 -23.57
C GLU A 217 3.07 -33.14 -24.74
N GLN A 218 3.87 -33.22 -25.80
CA GLN A 218 3.61 -34.07 -26.95
C GLN A 218 3.72 -35.53 -26.50
N ALA A 219 2.62 -36.27 -26.67
CA ALA A 219 2.59 -37.72 -26.73
C ALA A 219 2.02 -38.14 -28.08
#